data_AF-D8F3R9-F1
#
_entry.id   AF-D8F3R9-F1
#
_cell.length_a   1.000
_cell.length_b   1.000
_cell.length_c   1.000
_cell.angle_alpha   90.00
_cell.angle_beta   90.00
_cell.angle_gamma   90.00
#
_symmetry.space_group_name_H-M   'P 1'
#
loop_
_entity.id
_entity.type
_entity.pdbx_description
1 polymer ?
#
loop_
_entity_poly.entity_id
_entity_poly.type
_entity_poly.pdbx_seq_one_letter_code
_entity_poly.pdbx_strand_id
1 'polypeptide(L)'
;MTQEKDKWQKLVRRMEILLRLRSFPVAMKMLEKKEQLQEVPFLRRPENKVSMCQLINLVRNFDWTVGADAEDFRLPTCSSILGLNELPSCHSDGTFRSIVWVQTKEDGKRFEAAIPRIPFGKYEAVAMAPLVYDPFEPDIVLIYGNPAQMILLINALQFEDYEVMDFHCVGESSCSDAIGRCYLTDKPQLSIPCYGERRYGHAQDDELVMALPANYMEKALRGLEVLYRRGVRYPISFAGAEGNLDSVLPVAYTTLEEKIESIRGAIPNGLVAGLTGVIASGKSTVSSKLAQLGARLIDFDLIARQVVEPGKPAYNDAVKFFGTQVCQEDGTLDRKKISDIVFKDMEKRKKLEGFTHPRIYEEFFRQLKEIGDDDPAAIVIVDIPLLVELNLMYLFQKIIVVSVSPKTQKRRLMERDGIDEAEASRIIASQLPVKEKTGFADWVIENDGSMEETVDQVERLCEELKRLTTES
;
A
#
# COMPACT_ATOMS: atom_id res chain seq x y z
N MET A 1 -15.03 8.03 -21.51
CA MET A 1 -14.56 8.19 -20.13
C MET A 1 -13.55 9.32 -20.14
N THR A 2 -13.90 10.46 -19.57
CA THR A 2 -12.99 11.59 -19.39
C THR A 2 -11.84 11.14 -18.49
N GLN A 3 -10.63 11.08 -19.04
CA GLN A 3 -9.41 10.81 -18.29
C GLN A 3 -9.36 11.80 -17.12
N GLU A 4 -9.21 11.30 -15.89
CA GLU A 4 -9.08 12.16 -14.73
C GLU A 4 -7.80 12.96 -14.90
N LYS A 5 -7.93 14.28 -15.09
CA LYS A 5 -6.80 15.17 -15.38
C LYS A 5 -5.72 14.99 -14.30
N ASP A 6 -4.48 14.77 -14.75
CA ASP A 6 -3.28 14.62 -13.92
C ASP A 6 -3.24 13.32 -13.08
N LYS A 7 -3.98 12.26 -13.47
CA LYS A 7 -4.01 10.96 -12.76
C LYS A 7 -2.59 10.43 -12.54
N TRP A 8 -1.83 10.26 -13.63
CA TRP A 8 -0.51 9.65 -13.57
C TRP A 8 0.50 10.51 -12.80
N GLN A 9 0.43 11.83 -12.97
CA GLN A 9 1.27 12.77 -12.22
C GLN A 9 1.09 12.64 -10.71
N LYS A 10 -0.15 12.57 -10.22
CA LYS A 10 -0.45 12.44 -8.79
C LYS A 10 0.06 11.11 -8.22
N LEU A 11 -0.11 10.02 -8.96
CA LEU A 11 0.36 8.69 -8.55
C LEU A 11 1.89 8.64 -8.46
N VAL A 12 2.59 9.10 -9.52
CA VAL A 12 4.05 9.06 -9.57
C VAL A 12 4.67 9.93 -8.48
N ARG A 13 4.19 11.16 -8.27
CA ARG A 13 4.73 12.05 -7.22
C ARG A 13 4.64 11.43 -5.82
N ARG A 14 3.54 10.74 -5.50
CA ARG A 14 3.41 10.04 -4.20
C ARG A 14 4.35 8.85 -4.11
N MET A 15 4.50 8.08 -5.20
CA MET A 15 5.44 6.97 -5.26
C MET A 15 6.90 7.42 -5.12
N GLU A 16 7.27 8.56 -5.72
CA GLU A 16 8.59 9.17 -5.58
C GLU A 16 8.90 9.58 -4.14
N ILE A 17 7.92 10.09 -3.39
CA ILE A 17 8.08 10.39 -1.96
C ILE A 17 8.37 9.12 -1.15
N LEU A 18 7.71 8.01 -1.49
CA LEU A 18 7.79 6.74 -0.76
C LEU A 18 9.04 5.93 -1.10
N LEU A 19 9.46 5.92 -2.37
CA LEU A 19 10.57 5.09 -2.87
C LEU A 19 11.84 5.89 -3.18
N ARG A 20 11.76 7.21 -3.39
CA ARG A 20 12.88 8.07 -3.81
C ARG A 20 13.59 7.53 -5.06
N LEU A 21 12.81 7.31 -6.11
CA LEU A 21 13.30 6.78 -7.39
C LEU A 21 14.35 7.73 -8.00
N ARG A 22 15.38 7.16 -8.63
CA ARG A 22 16.46 7.93 -9.28
C ARG A 22 16.05 8.48 -10.64
N SER A 23 15.14 7.79 -11.32
CA SER A 23 14.69 8.09 -12.69
C SER A 23 13.18 8.01 -12.79
N PHE A 24 12.61 8.61 -13.83
CA PHE A 24 11.17 8.57 -14.05
C PHE A 24 10.65 7.16 -14.36
N PRO A 25 9.49 6.76 -13.81
CA PRO A 25 8.74 5.62 -14.34
C PRO A 25 8.41 5.84 -15.82
N VAL A 26 8.63 4.82 -16.65
CA VAL A 26 8.44 4.88 -18.09
C VAL A 26 7.05 4.35 -18.43
N ALA A 27 6.20 5.23 -18.96
CA ALA A 27 4.94 4.85 -19.60
C ALA A 27 5.24 4.22 -20.96
N MET A 28 4.71 3.03 -21.23
CA MET A 28 4.89 2.34 -22.51
C MET A 28 3.52 2.01 -23.11
N LYS A 29 3.33 2.40 -24.37
CA LYS A 29 2.12 2.13 -25.17
C LYS A 29 2.46 1.36 -26.43
N MET A 30 1.77 0.25 -26.65
CA MET A 30 1.80 -0.50 -27.90
C MET A 30 0.74 0.08 -28.84
N LEU A 31 1.13 0.37 -30.09
CA LEU A 31 0.28 0.99 -31.09
C LEU A 31 -0.05 -0.01 -32.19
N GLU A 32 -1.35 -0.19 -32.47
CA GLU A 32 -1.82 -1.11 -33.50
C GLU A 32 -1.39 -0.66 -34.89
N LYS A 33 -1.29 0.66 -35.10
CA LYS A 33 -0.86 1.27 -36.36
C LYS A 33 0.25 2.27 -36.14
N LYS A 34 1.28 2.26 -36.99
CA LYS A 34 2.41 3.19 -36.87
C LYS A 34 2.03 4.66 -37.03
N GLU A 35 0.95 4.96 -37.76
CA GLU A 35 0.47 6.32 -37.96
C GLU A 35 0.05 7.00 -36.65
N GLN A 36 -0.34 6.21 -35.63
CA GLN A 36 -0.74 6.72 -34.31
C GLN A 36 0.43 7.39 -33.56
N LEU A 37 1.68 7.17 -33.98
CA LEU A 37 2.83 7.91 -33.44
C LEU A 37 2.67 9.43 -33.62
N GLN A 38 1.95 9.88 -34.65
CA GLN A 38 1.72 11.31 -34.92
C GLN A 38 0.73 11.95 -33.92
N GLU A 39 -0.07 11.13 -33.24
CA GLU A 39 -1.04 11.58 -32.24
C GLU A 39 -0.41 11.79 -30.86
N VAL A 40 0.79 11.25 -30.63
CA VAL A 40 1.47 11.35 -29.33
C VAL A 40 2.16 12.71 -29.19
N PRO A 41 1.79 13.52 -28.18
CA PRO A 41 2.35 14.86 -28.00
C PRO A 41 3.86 14.85 -27.76
N PHE A 42 4.58 15.79 -28.39
CA PHE A 42 6.03 16.00 -28.22
C PHE A 42 6.89 14.77 -28.53
N LEU A 43 6.36 13.82 -29.29
CA LEU A 43 7.06 12.59 -29.65
C LEU A 43 8.27 12.87 -30.55
N ARG A 44 9.39 12.24 -30.19
CA ARG A 44 10.63 12.23 -30.97
C ARG A 44 10.86 10.85 -31.55
N ARG A 45 11.18 10.78 -32.84
CA ARG A 45 11.71 9.56 -33.45
C ARG A 45 13.23 9.55 -33.39
N PRO A 46 13.87 8.38 -33.22
CA PRO A 46 15.31 8.30 -33.22
C PRO A 46 15.88 8.63 -34.61
N GLU A 47 16.94 9.43 -34.68
CA GLU A 47 17.60 9.79 -35.95
C GLU A 47 18.42 8.64 -36.54
N ASN A 48 18.83 7.70 -35.70
CA ASN A 48 19.65 6.55 -36.05
C ASN A 48 18.98 5.27 -35.55
N LYS A 49 19.35 4.11 -36.10
CA LYS A 49 18.88 2.82 -35.58
C LYS A 49 19.31 2.63 -34.11
N VAL A 50 18.36 2.34 -33.24
CA VAL A 50 18.55 2.24 -31.77
C VAL A 50 18.28 0.85 -31.24
N SER A 51 18.73 0.56 -30.01
CA SER A 51 18.21 -0.54 -29.21
C SER A 51 17.01 -0.10 -28.38
N MET A 52 16.18 -1.06 -27.92
CA MET A 52 15.10 -0.75 -26.99
C MET A 52 15.61 -0.13 -25.68
N CYS A 53 16.77 -0.57 -25.19
CA CYS A 53 17.38 -0.02 -23.99
C CYS A 53 17.70 1.48 -24.13
N GLN A 54 18.13 1.93 -25.33
CA GLN A 54 18.37 3.35 -25.58
C GLN A 54 17.08 4.17 -25.55
N LEU A 55 15.98 3.66 -26.11
CA LEU A 55 14.68 4.33 -26.04
C LEU A 55 14.24 4.52 -24.59
N ILE A 56 14.29 3.45 -23.78
CA ILE A 56 13.96 3.49 -22.36
C ILE A 56 14.84 4.50 -21.62
N ASN A 57 16.14 4.56 -21.92
CA ASN A 57 17.08 5.51 -21.33
C ASN A 57 16.73 6.98 -21.64
N LEU A 58 16.40 7.28 -22.91
CA LEU A 58 15.96 8.61 -23.32
C LEU A 58 14.73 9.06 -22.54
N VAL A 59 13.82 8.13 -22.22
CA VAL A 59 12.67 8.45 -21.38
C VAL A 59 13.08 8.69 -19.93
N ARG A 60 13.69 7.69 -19.29
CA ARG A 60 13.87 7.69 -17.84
C ARG A 60 14.90 8.70 -17.33
N ASN A 61 15.92 9.01 -18.14
CA ASN A 61 17.04 9.88 -17.74
C ASN A 61 17.10 11.21 -18.49
N PHE A 62 16.49 11.31 -19.68
CA PHE A 62 16.52 12.54 -20.49
C PHE A 62 15.17 13.20 -20.66
N ASP A 63 14.10 12.65 -20.10
CA ASP A 63 12.77 13.25 -20.13
C ASP A 63 12.24 13.42 -21.58
N TRP A 64 12.45 12.40 -22.41
CA TRP A 64 11.95 12.40 -23.78
C TRP A 64 10.72 11.52 -23.92
N THR A 65 9.70 12.05 -24.58
CA THR A 65 8.70 11.23 -25.28
C THR A 65 9.32 10.71 -26.57
N VAL A 66 9.39 9.40 -26.74
CA VAL A 66 9.98 8.74 -27.90
C VAL A 66 9.01 7.74 -28.52
N GLY A 67 9.15 7.54 -29.84
CA GLY A 67 8.40 6.54 -30.57
C GLY A 67 9.28 5.77 -31.55
N ALA A 68 8.97 4.50 -31.74
CA ALA A 68 9.68 3.63 -32.66
C ALA A 68 8.76 2.62 -33.33
N ASP A 69 9.01 2.35 -34.61
CA ASP A 69 8.47 1.19 -35.34
C ASP A 69 9.58 0.13 -35.55
N ALA A 70 9.24 -0.99 -36.20
CA ALA A 70 10.20 -2.07 -36.46
C ALA A 70 11.46 -1.60 -37.23
N GLU A 71 11.35 -0.57 -38.08
CA GLU A 71 12.48 -0.05 -38.83
C GLU A 71 13.42 0.76 -37.94
N ASP A 72 12.99 1.37 -36.84
CA ASP A 72 13.89 2.16 -35.99
C ASP A 72 14.90 1.30 -35.21
N PHE A 73 14.67 -0.01 -35.09
CA PHE A 73 15.52 -0.89 -34.31
C PHE A 73 16.76 -1.36 -35.08
N ARG A 74 17.91 -1.37 -34.40
CA ARG A 74 19.18 -1.85 -34.97
C ARG A 74 19.23 -3.37 -35.16
N LEU A 75 18.62 -4.12 -34.24
CA LEU A 75 18.56 -5.58 -34.31
C LEU A 75 17.10 -6.04 -34.29
N PRO A 76 16.72 -6.97 -35.18
CA PRO A 76 15.34 -7.47 -35.27
C PRO A 76 14.91 -8.23 -34.00
N THR A 77 15.86 -8.66 -33.17
CA THR A 77 15.58 -9.28 -31.87
C THR A 77 14.82 -8.33 -30.95
N CYS A 78 15.20 -7.04 -30.87
CA CYS A 78 14.55 -6.07 -29.98
C CYS A 78 13.10 -5.81 -30.38
N SER A 79 12.87 -5.51 -31.66
CA SER A 79 11.53 -5.29 -32.21
C SER A 79 10.65 -6.55 -32.13
N SER A 80 11.25 -7.75 -32.23
CA SER A 80 10.49 -9.02 -32.17
C SER A 80 9.95 -9.32 -30.78
N ILE A 81 10.63 -8.85 -29.71
CA ILE A 81 10.15 -8.98 -28.33
C ILE A 81 8.84 -8.21 -28.16
N LEU A 82 8.74 -7.06 -28.82
CA LEU A 82 7.56 -6.21 -28.83
C LEU A 82 6.49 -6.63 -29.84
N GLY A 83 6.70 -7.72 -30.59
CA GLY A 83 5.76 -8.19 -31.60
C GLY A 83 5.66 -7.27 -32.83
N LEU A 84 6.65 -6.41 -33.07
CA LEU A 84 6.65 -5.48 -34.22
C LEU A 84 7.17 -6.12 -35.51
N ASN A 85 7.90 -7.23 -35.41
CA ASN A 85 8.35 -8.02 -36.55
C ASN A 85 8.54 -9.49 -36.16
N GLU A 86 8.55 -10.37 -37.16
CA GLU A 86 8.94 -11.76 -36.97
C GLU A 86 10.43 -11.88 -36.63
N LEU A 87 10.77 -12.90 -35.84
CA LEU A 87 12.16 -13.22 -35.53
C LEU A 87 12.82 -13.89 -36.75
N PRO A 88 13.95 -13.38 -37.28
CA PRO A 88 14.60 -13.98 -38.44
C PRO A 88 15.11 -15.40 -38.16
N SER A 89 15.17 -16.23 -39.21
CA SER A 89 15.53 -17.65 -39.10
C SER A 89 16.90 -17.88 -38.45
N CYS A 90 17.90 -17.05 -38.75
CA CYS A 90 19.25 -17.15 -38.18
C CYS A 90 19.33 -16.87 -36.66
N HIS A 91 18.28 -16.30 -36.08
CA HIS A 91 18.12 -16.25 -34.63
C HIS A 91 17.47 -17.55 -34.14
N SER A 92 16.32 -17.91 -34.72
CA SER A 92 15.56 -19.11 -34.30
C SER A 92 16.34 -20.43 -34.44
N ASP A 93 17.28 -20.52 -35.37
CA ASP A 93 18.12 -21.71 -35.58
C ASP A 93 19.31 -21.80 -34.61
N GLY A 94 19.45 -20.82 -33.70
CA GLY A 94 20.48 -20.72 -32.68
C GLY A 94 21.82 -20.16 -33.16
N THR A 95 21.97 -19.86 -34.45
CA THR A 95 23.22 -19.34 -35.02
C THR A 95 23.63 -18.04 -34.31
N PHE A 96 22.73 -17.07 -34.20
CA PHE A 96 23.03 -15.78 -33.57
C PHE A 96 23.51 -15.93 -32.12
N ARG A 97 22.82 -16.73 -31.30
CA ARG A 97 23.19 -16.92 -29.89
C ARG A 97 24.50 -17.68 -29.71
N SER A 98 24.80 -18.63 -30.59
CA SER A 98 26.05 -19.40 -30.52
C SER A 98 27.31 -18.57 -30.78
N ILE A 99 27.19 -17.37 -31.35
CA ILE A 99 28.34 -16.49 -31.61
C ILE A 99 28.88 -15.87 -30.31
N VAL A 100 27.98 -15.55 -29.36
CA VAL A 100 28.33 -14.71 -28.20
C VAL A 100 27.93 -15.34 -26.86
N TRP A 101 26.79 -16.00 -26.79
CA TRP A 101 26.12 -16.28 -25.51
C TRP A 101 26.22 -17.74 -25.07
N VAL A 102 26.27 -18.67 -26.01
CA VAL A 102 26.25 -20.10 -25.73
C VAL A 102 27.20 -20.86 -26.65
N GLN A 103 27.67 -22.02 -26.20
CA GLN A 103 28.73 -22.75 -26.90
C GLN A 103 28.27 -23.36 -28.22
N THR A 104 27.02 -23.81 -28.30
CA THR A 104 26.50 -24.57 -29.46
C THR A 104 25.27 -23.92 -30.07
N LYS A 105 24.99 -24.19 -31.36
CA LYS A 105 23.73 -23.78 -31.99
C LYS A 105 22.51 -24.43 -31.33
N GLU A 106 22.66 -25.64 -30.81
CA GLU A 106 21.57 -26.31 -30.09
C GLU A 106 21.21 -25.58 -28.79
N ASP A 107 22.22 -25.16 -28.02
CA ASP A 107 22.01 -24.26 -26.89
C ASP A 107 21.42 -22.93 -27.34
N GLY A 108 21.83 -22.43 -28.50
CA GLY A 108 21.29 -21.20 -29.08
C GLY A 108 19.80 -21.27 -29.39
N LYS A 109 19.34 -22.43 -29.90
CA LYS A 109 17.91 -22.69 -30.12
C LYS A 109 17.15 -22.73 -28.80
N ARG A 110 17.70 -23.43 -27.78
CA ARG A 110 17.10 -23.48 -26.44
C ARG A 110 17.01 -22.10 -25.81
N PHE A 111 18.05 -21.29 -25.95
CA PHE A 111 18.10 -19.90 -25.50
C PHE A 111 16.98 -19.09 -26.15
N GLU A 112 16.89 -19.09 -27.49
CA GLU A 112 15.90 -18.29 -28.21
C GLU A 112 14.46 -18.71 -27.95
N ALA A 113 14.22 -20.02 -27.76
CA ALA A 113 12.93 -20.56 -27.39
C ALA A 113 12.48 -20.17 -25.96
N ALA A 114 13.43 -19.86 -25.06
CA ALA A 114 13.14 -19.46 -23.69
C ALA A 114 12.73 -17.99 -23.54
N ILE A 115 12.90 -17.15 -24.57
CA ILE A 115 12.59 -15.71 -24.59
C ILE A 115 11.11 -15.50 -24.92
N PRO A 116 10.27 -15.04 -23.98
CA PRO A 116 8.88 -14.72 -24.26
C PRO A 116 8.75 -13.51 -25.19
N ARG A 117 7.84 -13.59 -26.15
CA ARG A 117 7.62 -12.52 -27.14
C ARG A 117 6.14 -12.19 -27.23
N ILE A 118 5.85 -10.90 -27.36
CA ILE A 118 4.52 -10.46 -27.73
C ILE A 118 4.22 -11.04 -29.13
N PRO A 119 3.02 -11.63 -29.35
CA PRO A 119 2.67 -12.19 -30.65
C PRO A 119 2.76 -11.14 -31.76
N PHE A 120 3.37 -11.51 -32.88
CA PHE A 120 3.45 -10.67 -34.07
C PHE A 120 2.07 -10.49 -34.73
N GLY A 121 1.87 -9.35 -35.40
CA GLY A 121 0.70 -9.07 -36.24
C GLY A 121 -0.36 -8.18 -35.61
N LYS A 122 -0.20 -7.79 -34.33
CA LYS A 122 -1.13 -6.87 -33.65
C LYS A 122 -0.64 -5.42 -33.61
N TYR A 123 0.65 -5.20 -33.40
CA TYR A 123 1.22 -3.87 -33.19
C TYR A 123 2.28 -3.54 -34.24
N GLU A 124 2.30 -2.29 -34.66
CA GLU A 124 3.25 -1.78 -35.65
C GLU A 124 4.27 -0.79 -35.06
N ALA A 125 3.96 -0.21 -33.91
CA ALA A 125 4.84 0.75 -33.23
C ALA A 125 4.71 0.71 -31.71
N VAL A 126 5.65 1.36 -31.04
CA VAL A 126 5.67 1.61 -29.60
C VAL A 126 5.93 3.09 -29.32
N ALA A 127 5.21 3.64 -28.34
CA ALA A 127 5.50 4.96 -27.77
C ALA A 127 5.90 4.82 -26.30
N MET A 128 6.88 5.60 -25.87
CA MET A 128 7.36 5.65 -24.50
C MET A 128 7.50 7.10 -24.02
N ALA A 129 7.11 7.38 -22.78
CA ALA A 129 7.16 8.72 -22.22
C ALA A 129 7.30 8.69 -20.70
N PRO A 130 7.80 9.75 -20.05
CA PRO A 130 7.88 9.78 -18.60
C PRO A 130 6.47 9.91 -18.03
N LEU A 131 6.07 8.92 -17.21
CA LEU A 131 4.70 8.78 -16.75
C LEU A 131 4.21 10.00 -15.93
N VAL A 132 5.14 10.71 -15.28
CA VAL A 132 4.86 11.89 -14.46
C VAL A 132 4.21 13.06 -15.24
N TYR A 133 4.34 13.08 -16.57
CA TYR A 133 3.77 14.13 -17.43
C TYR A 133 2.39 13.79 -18.00
N ASP A 134 1.77 12.70 -17.53
CA ASP A 134 0.44 12.27 -17.99
C ASP A 134 0.35 12.12 -19.53
N PRO A 135 1.29 11.41 -20.18
CA PRO A 135 1.48 11.49 -21.63
C PRO A 135 0.38 10.80 -22.44
N PHE A 136 -0.12 9.66 -21.96
CA PHE A 136 -1.18 8.82 -22.53
C PHE A 136 -1.54 7.74 -21.50
N GLU A 137 -2.56 6.92 -21.77
CA GLU A 137 -2.85 5.72 -20.96
C GLU A 137 -1.91 4.56 -21.34
N PRO A 138 -0.91 4.21 -20.53
CA PRO A 138 0.06 3.18 -20.86
C PRO A 138 -0.58 1.78 -20.82
N ASP A 139 0.02 0.83 -21.53
CA ASP A 139 -0.27 -0.60 -21.34
C ASP A 139 0.61 -1.16 -20.22
N ILE A 140 1.89 -0.75 -20.21
CA ILE A 140 2.91 -1.18 -19.24
C ILE A 140 3.62 0.05 -18.68
N VAL A 141 3.95 -0.01 -17.39
CA VAL A 141 4.82 0.95 -16.71
C VAL A 141 6.11 0.26 -16.28
N LEU A 142 7.26 0.83 -16.65
CA LEU A 142 8.57 0.34 -16.19
C LEU A 142 9.08 1.19 -15.03
N ILE A 143 9.44 0.54 -13.94
CA ILE A 143 10.03 1.16 -12.77
C ILE A 143 11.43 0.59 -12.59
N TYR A 144 12.42 1.46 -12.51
CA TYR A 144 13.80 1.10 -12.17
C TYR A 144 14.10 1.55 -10.75
N GLY A 145 14.84 0.72 -10.03
CA GLY A 145 15.18 0.97 -8.64
C GLY A 145 16.05 -0.14 -8.08
N ASN A 146 16.61 0.09 -6.91
CA ASN A 146 17.51 -0.85 -6.28
C ASN A 146 16.77 -2.00 -5.57
N PRO A 147 17.46 -3.08 -5.16
CA PRO A 147 16.81 -4.21 -4.48
C PRO A 147 15.98 -3.81 -3.26
N ALA A 148 16.40 -2.79 -2.50
CA ALA A 148 15.65 -2.29 -1.34
C ALA A 148 14.34 -1.59 -1.75
N GLN A 149 14.31 -0.88 -2.88
CA GLN A 149 13.10 -0.30 -3.44
C GLN A 149 12.19 -1.40 -4.02
N MET A 150 12.76 -2.38 -4.72
CA MET A 150 12.01 -3.48 -5.34
C MET A 150 11.30 -4.37 -4.32
N ILE A 151 11.96 -4.74 -3.22
CA ILE A 151 11.32 -5.58 -2.20
C ILE A 151 10.12 -4.86 -1.55
N LEU A 152 10.19 -3.54 -1.38
CA LEU A 152 9.07 -2.76 -0.88
C LEU A 152 7.92 -2.71 -1.90
N LEU A 153 8.23 -2.58 -3.19
CA LEU A 153 7.23 -2.60 -4.26
C LEU A 153 6.57 -3.99 -4.40
N ILE A 154 7.33 -5.07 -4.25
CA ILE A 154 6.80 -6.45 -4.21
C ILE A 154 5.84 -6.60 -3.03
N ASN A 155 6.29 -6.26 -1.81
CA ASN A 155 5.45 -6.34 -0.62
C ASN A 155 4.17 -5.49 -0.76
N ALA A 156 4.26 -4.34 -1.43
CA ALA A 156 3.11 -3.48 -1.68
C ALA A 156 2.10 -4.12 -2.64
N LEU A 157 2.58 -4.74 -3.73
CA LEU A 157 1.73 -5.47 -4.67
C LEU A 157 1.10 -6.72 -4.05
N GLN A 158 1.77 -7.34 -3.09
CA GLN A 158 1.30 -8.52 -2.36
C GLN A 158 0.43 -8.20 -1.14
N PHE A 159 0.29 -6.93 -0.78
CA PHE A 159 -0.46 -6.51 0.41
C PHE A 159 -1.96 -6.84 0.31
N GLU A 160 -2.54 -6.58 -0.86
CA GLU A 160 -3.90 -6.98 -1.24
C GLU A 160 -3.81 -8.22 -2.15
N ASP A 161 -4.65 -9.24 -1.95
CA ASP A 161 -4.67 -10.48 -2.74
C ASP A 161 -3.28 -11.14 -2.88
N TYR A 162 -2.73 -11.61 -1.75
CA TYR A 162 -1.39 -12.17 -1.70
C TYR A 162 -1.17 -13.27 -2.73
N GLU A 163 -0.15 -13.09 -3.57
CA GLU A 163 0.33 -14.07 -4.53
C GLU A 163 1.86 -14.03 -4.57
N VAL A 164 2.51 -15.19 -4.68
CA VAL A 164 3.96 -15.26 -4.90
C VAL A 164 4.29 -14.64 -6.26
N MET A 165 5.28 -13.73 -6.30
CA MET A 165 5.78 -13.18 -7.56
C MET A 165 6.88 -14.09 -8.11
N ASP A 166 6.65 -14.66 -9.29
CA ASP A 166 7.67 -15.43 -10.00
C ASP A 166 8.76 -14.52 -10.57
N PHE A 167 10.01 -14.98 -10.50
CA PHE A 167 11.17 -14.30 -11.05
C PHE A 167 11.83 -15.16 -12.14
N HIS A 168 12.03 -14.58 -13.32
CA HIS A 168 12.64 -15.25 -14.47
C HIS A 168 13.83 -14.45 -15.00
N CYS A 169 14.86 -15.18 -15.46
CA CYS A 169 16.05 -14.57 -16.05
C CYS A 169 16.64 -15.48 -17.14
N VAL A 170 16.53 -15.05 -18.39
CA VAL A 170 17.18 -15.70 -19.56
C VAL A 170 18.63 -15.22 -19.73
N GLY A 171 19.09 -14.28 -18.88
CA GLY A 171 20.47 -13.79 -18.83
C GLY A 171 20.78 -12.65 -19.81
N GLU A 172 20.24 -12.73 -21.03
CA GLU A 172 20.21 -11.63 -22.01
C GLU A 172 18.79 -11.49 -22.55
N SER A 173 18.37 -10.27 -22.89
CA SER A 173 16.97 -9.91 -23.23
C SER A 173 16.08 -9.70 -22.00
N SER A 174 16.59 -9.03 -20.96
CA SER A 174 15.80 -8.64 -19.77
C SER A 174 14.50 -7.91 -20.09
N CYS A 175 14.46 -7.15 -21.19
CA CYS A 175 13.24 -6.54 -21.70
C CYS A 175 12.13 -7.56 -22.05
N SER A 176 12.48 -8.79 -22.45
CA SER A 176 11.53 -9.87 -22.66
C SER A 176 11.04 -10.45 -21.34
N ASP A 177 11.93 -10.64 -20.36
CA ASP A 177 11.56 -11.11 -19.03
C ASP A 177 10.71 -10.09 -18.27
N ALA A 178 10.96 -8.79 -18.44
CA ALA A 178 10.14 -7.72 -17.87
C ALA A 178 8.88 -7.47 -18.71
N ILE A 179 9.02 -6.90 -19.92
CA ILE A 179 7.89 -6.41 -20.75
C ILE A 179 7.14 -7.59 -21.36
N GLY A 180 7.84 -8.52 -22.01
CA GLY A 180 7.23 -9.63 -22.74
C GLY A 180 6.37 -10.51 -21.84
N ARG A 181 6.92 -10.93 -20.68
CA ARG A 181 6.15 -11.70 -19.69
C ARG A 181 5.03 -10.89 -19.07
N CYS A 182 5.25 -9.60 -18.77
CA CYS A 182 4.23 -8.74 -18.17
C CYS A 182 3.02 -8.64 -19.10
N TYR A 183 3.26 -8.42 -20.39
CA TYR A 183 2.22 -8.41 -21.41
C TYR A 183 1.48 -9.76 -21.51
N LEU A 184 2.21 -10.87 -21.57
CA LEU A 184 1.62 -12.19 -21.79
C LEU A 184 0.83 -12.72 -20.59
N THR A 185 1.20 -12.32 -19.38
CA THR A 185 0.60 -12.82 -18.13
C THR A 185 -0.37 -11.84 -17.50
N ASP A 186 -0.38 -10.57 -17.93
CA ASP A 186 -1.07 -9.46 -17.28
C ASP A 186 -0.70 -9.34 -15.78
N LYS A 187 0.56 -9.62 -15.45
CA LYS A 187 1.09 -9.58 -14.08
C LYS A 187 2.38 -8.78 -13.99
N PRO A 188 2.70 -8.19 -12.82
CA PRO A 188 4.01 -7.62 -12.52
C PRO A 188 5.16 -8.58 -12.78
N GLN A 189 6.26 -8.09 -13.36
CA GLN A 189 7.46 -8.89 -13.63
C GLN A 189 8.71 -8.12 -13.23
N LEU A 190 9.52 -8.71 -12.35
CA LEU A 190 10.84 -8.19 -11.98
C LEU A 190 11.91 -8.87 -12.83
N SER A 191 12.91 -8.11 -13.29
CA SER A 191 14.07 -8.64 -14.01
C SER A 191 15.37 -7.97 -13.56
N ILE A 192 16.48 -8.69 -13.72
CA ILE A 192 17.84 -8.15 -13.56
C ILE A 192 18.27 -7.55 -14.90
N PRO A 193 18.68 -6.27 -14.95
CA PRO A 193 19.14 -5.66 -16.17
C PRO A 193 20.34 -6.37 -16.78
N CYS A 194 20.15 -6.80 -18.04
CA CYS A 194 21.15 -7.54 -18.79
C CYS A 194 22.28 -6.64 -19.32
N TYR A 195 23.26 -7.23 -20.00
CA TYR A 195 24.41 -6.51 -20.53
C TYR A 195 24.00 -5.35 -21.45
N GLY A 196 23.02 -5.58 -22.33
CA GLY A 196 22.50 -4.55 -23.24
C GLY A 196 21.86 -3.36 -22.50
N GLU A 197 21.10 -3.61 -21.43
CA GLU A 197 20.51 -2.53 -20.62
C GLU A 197 21.57 -1.70 -19.90
N ARG A 198 22.65 -2.31 -19.43
CA ARG A 198 23.76 -1.58 -18.80
C ARG A 198 24.52 -0.76 -19.83
N ARG A 199 24.93 -1.39 -20.92
CA ARG A 199 25.79 -0.78 -21.94
C ARG A 199 25.09 0.31 -22.74
N TYR A 200 23.81 0.13 -23.06
CA TYR A 200 23.09 1.04 -23.96
C TYR A 200 21.93 1.77 -23.27
N GLY A 201 21.35 1.17 -22.23
CA GLY A 201 20.26 1.76 -21.45
C GLY A 201 20.70 2.49 -20.18
N HIS A 202 22.00 2.47 -19.88
CA HIS A 202 22.61 3.09 -18.69
C HIS A 202 22.01 2.60 -17.35
N ALA A 203 21.45 1.38 -17.32
CA ALA A 203 21.04 0.75 -16.07
C ALA A 203 22.26 0.61 -15.14
N GLN A 204 22.11 1.01 -13.88
CA GLN A 204 23.20 1.06 -12.91
C GLN A 204 23.42 -0.30 -12.23
N ASP A 205 24.59 -0.50 -11.63
CA ASP A 205 24.97 -1.77 -10.96
C ASP A 205 24.02 -2.17 -9.84
N ASP A 206 23.44 -1.18 -9.18
CA ASP A 206 22.44 -1.36 -8.12
C ASP A 206 21.01 -1.44 -8.64
N GLU A 207 20.73 -1.27 -9.93
CA GLU A 207 19.37 -1.22 -10.45
C GLU A 207 18.82 -2.59 -10.87
N LEU A 208 17.55 -2.77 -10.56
CA LEU A 208 16.64 -3.76 -11.12
C LEU A 208 15.56 -3.04 -11.93
N VAL A 209 14.80 -3.79 -12.73
CA VAL A 209 13.64 -3.26 -13.47
C VAL A 209 12.41 -4.09 -13.17
N MET A 210 11.29 -3.42 -12.90
CA MET A 210 9.97 -4.03 -12.78
C MET A 210 9.05 -3.47 -13.86
N ALA A 211 8.42 -4.36 -14.64
CA ALA A 211 7.32 -4.03 -15.51
C ALA A 211 5.99 -4.29 -14.78
N LEU A 212 5.09 -3.32 -14.80
CA LEU A 212 3.75 -3.39 -14.22
C LEU A 212 2.71 -3.18 -15.32
N PRO A 213 1.65 -3.99 -15.39
CA PRO A 213 0.48 -3.59 -16.15
C PRO A 213 -0.09 -2.29 -15.53
N ALA A 214 -0.57 -1.35 -16.36
CA ALA A 214 -0.89 -0.01 -15.89
C ALA A 214 -1.93 0.03 -14.75
N ASN A 215 -2.88 -0.90 -14.74
CA ASN A 215 -3.90 -1.06 -13.69
C ASN A 215 -3.31 -1.43 -12.30
N TYR A 216 -2.09 -1.95 -12.22
CA TYR A 216 -1.42 -2.27 -10.94
C TYR A 216 -0.83 -1.05 -10.24
N MET A 217 -0.68 0.09 -10.91
CA MET A 217 -0.03 1.28 -10.34
C MET A 217 -0.74 1.82 -9.09
N GLU A 218 -2.08 1.83 -9.09
CA GLU A 218 -2.86 2.26 -7.91
C GLU A 218 -2.72 1.26 -6.75
N LYS A 219 -2.76 -0.04 -7.06
CA LYS A 219 -2.54 -1.11 -6.07
C LYS A 219 -1.16 -1.00 -5.43
N ALA A 220 -0.13 -0.82 -6.25
CA ALA A 220 1.24 -0.61 -5.80
C ALA A 220 1.36 0.59 -4.88
N LEU A 221 0.77 1.73 -5.23
CA LEU A 221 0.83 2.93 -4.40
C LEU A 221 0.11 2.73 -3.06
N ARG A 222 -1.11 2.18 -3.06
CA ARG A 222 -1.86 1.90 -1.82
C ARG A 222 -1.05 0.99 -0.90
N GLY A 223 -0.48 -0.10 -1.44
CA GLY A 223 0.36 -1.02 -0.69
C GLY A 223 1.58 -0.32 -0.07
N LEU A 224 2.30 0.51 -0.84
CA LEU A 224 3.44 1.26 -0.34
C LEU A 224 3.06 2.21 0.81
N GLU A 225 1.91 2.87 0.73
CA GLU A 225 1.42 3.76 1.79
C GLU A 225 1.01 3.02 3.05
N VAL A 226 0.44 1.82 2.92
CA VAL A 226 0.15 0.96 4.07
C VAL A 226 1.44 0.48 4.73
N LEU A 227 2.39 -0.04 3.94
CA LEU A 227 3.69 -0.48 4.46
C LEU A 227 4.43 0.66 5.17
N TYR A 228 4.41 1.86 4.59
CA TYR A 228 5.04 3.04 5.17
C TYR A 228 4.46 3.37 6.56
N ARG A 229 3.13 3.37 6.69
CA ARG A 229 2.43 3.57 7.98
C ARG A 229 2.76 2.48 8.99
N ARG A 230 3.02 1.26 8.53
CA ARG A 230 3.46 0.12 9.37
C ARG A 230 4.95 0.12 9.69
N GLY A 231 5.70 1.14 9.24
CA GLY A 231 7.13 1.29 9.49
C GLY A 231 8.04 0.57 8.48
N VAL A 232 7.48 -0.16 7.52
CA VAL A 232 8.21 -0.82 6.43
C VAL A 232 8.35 0.17 5.27
N ARG A 233 9.49 0.86 5.20
CA ARG A 233 9.65 2.06 4.35
C ARG A 233 11.06 2.23 3.79
N TYR A 234 11.18 3.04 2.75
CA TYR A 234 12.46 3.48 2.18
C TYR A 234 12.87 4.88 2.70
N PRO A 235 14.17 5.15 2.92
CA PRO A 235 15.28 4.21 2.91
C PRO A 235 15.19 3.22 4.08
N ILE A 236 15.58 1.98 3.82
CA ILE A 236 15.65 0.95 4.85
C ILE A 236 16.80 1.33 5.79
N SER A 237 16.46 1.65 7.04
CA SER A 237 17.44 2.01 8.06
C SER A 237 18.07 0.73 8.63
N PHE A 238 19.40 0.67 8.64
CA PHE A 238 20.10 -0.47 9.22
C PHE A 238 20.00 -0.45 10.74
N ALA A 239 19.63 -1.59 11.34
CA ALA A 239 19.65 -1.75 12.80
C ALA A 239 21.07 -1.93 13.36
N GLY A 240 22.03 -2.30 12.51
CA GLY A 240 23.37 -2.73 12.91
C GLY A 240 23.39 -4.22 13.29
N ALA A 241 24.49 -4.92 12.99
CA ALA A 241 24.57 -6.37 13.18
C ALA A 241 24.46 -6.81 14.65
N GLU A 242 24.86 -5.94 15.58
CA GLU A 242 24.81 -6.17 17.04
C GLU A 242 23.75 -5.29 17.74
N GLY A 243 22.88 -4.64 16.96
CA GLY A 243 21.83 -3.77 17.51
C GLY A 243 20.76 -4.58 18.22
N ASN A 244 20.24 -4.05 19.34
CA ASN A 244 19.04 -4.61 19.96
C ASN A 244 17.84 -4.37 19.04
N LEU A 245 17.28 -5.47 18.51
CA LEU A 245 16.17 -5.47 17.57
C LEU A 245 14.81 -5.19 18.21
N ASP A 246 14.64 -5.33 19.53
CA ASP A 246 13.36 -5.13 20.23
C ASP A 246 12.79 -3.73 20.01
N SER A 247 13.69 -2.74 19.86
CA SER A 247 13.33 -1.33 19.67
C SER A 247 12.94 -0.97 18.23
N VAL A 248 13.24 -1.84 17.26
CA VAL A 248 13.05 -1.57 15.82
C VAL A 248 12.11 -2.56 15.13
N LEU A 249 11.94 -3.75 15.68
CA LEU A 249 11.01 -4.74 15.17
C LEU A 249 9.56 -4.28 15.40
N PRO A 250 8.65 -4.50 14.43
CA PRO A 250 7.23 -4.29 14.66
C PRO A 250 6.76 -5.13 15.85
N VAL A 251 5.77 -4.64 16.60
CA VAL A 251 5.19 -5.34 17.77
C VAL A 251 4.84 -6.80 17.47
N ALA A 252 4.39 -7.07 16.25
CA ALA A 252 4.06 -8.42 15.77
C ALA A 252 5.22 -9.43 15.88
N TYR A 253 6.47 -8.97 15.89
CA TYR A 253 7.68 -9.79 15.90
C TYR A 253 8.38 -9.87 17.26
N THR A 254 7.92 -9.14 18.27
CA THR A 254 8.59 -9.07 19.59
C THR A 254 7.65 -9.48 20.71
N THR A 255 6.61 -8.69 20.92
CA THR A 255 5.76 -8.76 22.12
C THR A 255 4.34 -9.19 21.79
N LEU A 256 4.10 -9.74 20.60
CA LEU A 256 2.75 -10.10 20.17
C LEU A 256 2.14 -11.16 21.09
N GLU A 257 2.87 -12.25 21.32
CA GLU A 257 2.44 -13.33 22.21
C GLU A 257 2.28 -12.79 23.64
N GLU A 258 3.28 -12.11 24.19
CA GLU A 258 3.23 -11.51 25.53
C GLU A 258 2.05 -10.55 25.71
N LYS A 259 1.72 -9.73 24.70
CA LYS A 259 0.57 -8.82 24.74
C LYS A 259 -0.74 -9.58 24.70
N ILE A 260 -0.86 -10.59 23.82
CA ILE A 260 -2.04 -11.44 23.76
C ILE A 260 -2.24 -12.16 25.09
N GLU A 261 -1.16 -12.71 25.67
CA GLU A 261 -1.17 -13.34 26.99
C GLU A 261 -1.51 -12.36 28.10
N SER A 262 -1.01 -11.12 28.05
CA SER A 262 -1.36 -10.09 29.03
C SER A 262 -2.83 -9.71 28.98
N ILE A 263 -3.42 -9.61 27.78
CA ILE A 263 -4.85 -9.33 27.61
C ILE A 263 -5.68 -10.51 28.13
N ARG A 264 -5.34 -11.73 27.73
CA ARG A 264 -6.04 -12.95 28.17
C ARG A 264 -5.88 -13.18 29.67
N GLY A 265 -4.68 -12.98 30.21
CA GLY A 265 -4.38 -13.13 31.63
C GLY A 265 -5.01 -12.04 32.50
N ALA A 266 -5.27 -10.85 31.95
CA ALA A 266 -5.99 -9.81 32.65
C ALA A 266 -7.47 -10.18 32.89
N ILE A 267 -8.09 -10.98 32.00
CA ILE A 267 -9.48 -11.47 32.15
C ILE A 267 -9.55 -12.95 31.76
N PRO A 268 -9.12 -13.86 32.65
CA PRO A 268 -8.78 -15.25 32.30
C PRO A 268 -9.96 -16.07 31.77
N ASN A 269 -11.19 -15.78 32.20
CA ASN A 269 -12.40 -16.50 31.78
C ASN A 269 -13.37 -15.59 31.00
N GLY A 270 -12.94 -14.37 30.66
CA GLY A 270 -13.78 -13.38 30.00
C GLY A 270 -13.41 -13.17 28.54
N LEU A 271 -13.98 -12.13 27.95
CA LEU A 271 -13.81 -11.84 26.54
C LEU A 271 -13.56 -10.35 26.32
N VAL A 272 -12.50 -10.02 25.60
CA VAL A 272 -12.14 -8.66 25.20
C VAL A 272 -12.39 -8.50 23.71
N ALA A 273 -13.44 -7.75 23.37
CA ALA A 273 -13.84 -7.49 21.99
C ALA A 273 -13.57 -6.02 21.61
N GLY A 274 -13.00 -5.81 20.42
CA GLY A 274 -12.80 -4.48 19.84
C GLY A 274 -14.07 -4.04 19.11
N LEU A 275 -14.64 -2.90 19.50
CA LEU A 275 -15.77 -2.28 18.81
C LEU A 275 -15.27 -1.14 17.95
N THR A 276 -15.55 -1.22 16.65
CA THR A 276 -15.20 -0.18 15.70
C THR A 276 -16.38 0.10 14.76
N GLY A 277 -16.23 1.12 13.93
CA GLY A 277 -17.24 1.50 12.95
C GLY A 277 -16.76 2.65 12.10
N VAL A 278 -17.46 2.90 11.00
CA VAL A 278 -17.21 4.10 10.21
C VAL A 278 -17.76 5.34 10.93
N ILE A 279 -17.28 6.53 10.58
CA ILE A 279 -17.80 7.77 11.15
C ILE A 279 -19.32 7.87 10.94
N ALA A 280 -20.04 8.37 11.95
CA ALA A 280 -21.51 8.46 11.95
C ALA A 280 -22.27 7.12 11.81
N SER A 281 -21.62 5.99 12.11
CA SER A 281 -22.25 4.65 12.14
C SER A 281 -23.20 4.41 13.31
N GLY A 282 -23.18 5.25 14.36
CA GLY A 282 -23.94 5.02 15.59
C GLY A 282 -23.28 4.02 16.55
N LYS A 283 -21.95 3.86 16.47
CA LYS A 283 -21.16 3.04 17.40
C LYS A 283 -21.45 3.31 18.88
N SER A 284 -21.64 4.58 19.28
CA SER A 284 -21.96 4.94 20.67
C SER A 284 -23.29 4.36 21.15
N THR A 285 -24.26 4.19 20.25
CA THR A 285 -25.55 3.54 20.55
C THR A 285 -25.32 2.06 20.87
N VAL A 286 -24.53 1.38 20.04
CA VAL A 286 -24.19 -0.04 20.22
C VAL A 286 -23.40 -0.25 21.53
N SER A 287 -22.35 0.55 21.79
CA SER A 287 -21.57 0.43 23.02
C SER A 287 -22.42 0.70 24.26
N SER A 288 -23.26 1.73 24.25
CA SER A 288 -24.14 2.05 25.38
C SER A 288 -25.14 0.92 25.66
N LYS A 289 -25.71 0.30 24.62
CA LYS A 289 -26.64 -0.82 24.79
C LYS A 289 -25.92 -2.08 25.31
N LEU A 290 -24.71 -2.39 24.81
CA LEU A 290 -23.90 -3.49 25.36
C LEU A 290 -23.58 -3.28 26.84
N ALA A 291 -23.29 -2.04 27.25
CA ALA A 291 -23.05 -1.71 28.65
C ALA A 291 -24.28 -1.95 29.53
N GLN A 292 -25.47 -1.55 29.05
CA GLN A 292 -26.75 -1.83 29.75
C GLN A 292 -27.03 -3.33 29.91
N LEU A 293 -26.53 -4.15 28.98
CA LEU A 293 -26.69 -5.62 29.02
C LEU A 293 -25.61 -6.33 29.86
N GLY A 294 -24.72 -5.57 30.51
CA GLY A 294 -23.74 -6.06 31.47
C GLY A 294 -22.29 -6.03 30.99
N ALA A 295 -22.00 -5.57 29.76
CA ALA A 295 -20.63 -5.46 29.30
C ALA A 295 -19.89 -4.28 29.95
N ARG A 296 -18.59 -4.41 30.17
CA ARG A 296 -17.72 -3.33 30.66
C ARG A 296 -17.13 -2.59 29.46
N LEU A 297 -17.18 -1.26 29.47
CA LEU A 297 -16.66 -0.45 28.37
C LEU A 297 -15.29 0.13 28.72
N ILE A 298 -14.37 0.06 27.76
CA ILE A 298 -13.14 0.85 27.77
C ILE A 298 -13.15 1.76 26.54
N ASP A 299 -13.04 3.07 26.74
CA ASP A 299 -12.99 4.06 25.66
C ASP A 299 -11.53 4.45 25.39
N PHE A 300 -11.04 4.04 24.22
CA PHE A 300 -9.64 4.25 23.84
C PHE A 300 -9.35 5.71 23.46
N ASP A 301 -10.35 6.42 22.94
CA ASP A 301 -10.25 7.86 22.68
C ASP A 301 -10.13 8.62 24.01
N LEU A 302 -10.90 8.22 25.03
CA LEU A 302 -10.81 8.79 26.38
C LEU A 302 -9.41 8.56 26.98
N ILE A 303 -8.89 7.34 26.91
CA ILE A 303 -7.52 7.02 27.35
C ILE A 303 -6.51 7.91 26.63
N ALA A 304 -6.62 8.03 25.30
CA ALA A 304 -5.75 8.89 24.50
C ALA A 304 -5.81 10.37 24.94
N ARG A 305 -6.92 10.84 25.52
CA ARG A 305 -7.02 12.18 26.12
C ARG A 305 -6.29 12.27 27.45
N GLN A 306 -6.49 11.28 28.32
CA GLN A 306 -5.98 11.27 29.70
C GLN A 306 -4.45 11.16 29.74
N VAL A 307 -3.85 10.39 28.83
CA VAL A 307 -2.39 10.17 28.85
C VAL A 307 -1.58 11.43 28.48
N VAL A 308 -2.20 12.41 27.84
CA VAL A 308 -1.58 13.69 27.45
C VAL A 308 -2.07 14.87 28.29
N GLU A 309 -2.72 14.61 29.43
CA GLU A 309 -3.04 15.68 30.38
C GLU A 309 -1.77 16.30 30.98
N PRO A 310 -1.81 17.60 31.35
CA PRO A 310 -0.67 18.28 31.95
C PRO A 310 -0.04 17.49 33.12
N GLY A 311 1.28 17.35 33.09
CA GLY A 311 2.05 16.62 34.10
C GLY A 311 2.22 15.12 33.82
N LYS A 312 1.49 14.55 32.86
CA LYS A 312 1.71 13.16 32.43
C LYS A 312 2.98 13.04 31.58
N PRO A 313 3.64 11.86 31.53
CA PRO A 313 4.85 11.67 30.74
C PRO A 313 4.70 12.00 29.25
N ALA A 314 3.62 11.56 28.60
CA ALA A 314 3.43 11.81 27.17
C ALA A 314 3.21 13.31 26.87
N TYR A 315 2.58 14.05 27.79
CA TYR A 315 2.49 15.51 27.72
C TYR A 315 3.88 16.15 27.74
N ASN A 316 4.72 15.77 28.72
CA ASN A 316 6.06 16.34 28.87
C ASN A 316 6.95 16.06 27.64
N ASP A 317 6.89 14.86 27.09
CA ASP A 317 7.64 14.48 25.89
C ASP A 317 7.16 15.24 24.65
N ALA A 318 5.84 15.40 24.50
CA ALA A 318 5.27 16.19 23.40
C ALA A 318 5.69 17.67 23.50
N VAL A 319 5.59 18.30 24.67
CA VAL A 319 5.99 19.71 24.86
C VAL A 319 7.50 19.89 24.66
N LYS A 320 8.31 18.93 25.12
CA LYS A 320 9.77 18.98 24.91
C LYS A 320 10.15 18.90 23.43
N PHE A 321 9.46 18.06 22.65
CA PHE A 321 9.76 17.87 21.23
C PHE A 321 9.17 18.98 20.35
N PHE A 322 7.90 19.31 20.55
CA PHE A 322 7.20 20.30 19.74
C PHE A 322 7.40 21.73 20.23
N GLY A 323 7.78 21.96 21.48
CA GLY A 323 7.87 23.28 22.10
C GLY A 323 6.54 23.76 22.69
N THR A 324 6.56 24.82 23.48
CA THR A 324 5.37 25.33 24.19
C THR A 324 4.31 25.95 23.27
N GLN A 325 4.61 26.17 21.99
CA GLN A 325 3.64 26.70 21.03
C GLN A 325 2.47 25.74 20.73
N VAL A 326 2.61 24.46 21.09
CA VAL A 326 1.52 23.48 20.99
C VAL A 326 0.64 23.44 22.24
N CYS A 327 0.90 24.30 23.23
CA CYS A 327 0.04 24.47 24.40
C CYS A 327 -0.99 25.60 24.18
N GLN A 328 -2.14 25.47 24.83
CA GLN A 328 -3.11 26.53 25.07
C GLN A 328 -2.64 27.43 26.22
N GLU A 329 -3.35 28.54 26.45
CA GLU A 329 -3.07 29.46 27.56
C GLU A 329 -3.24 28.82 28.94
N ASP A 330 -4.13 27.81 29.06
CA ASP A 330 -4.36 27.05 30.29
C ASP A 330 -3.31 25.95 30.54
N GLY A 331 -2.32 25.82 29.65
CA GLY A 331 -1.26 24.81 29.74
C GLY A 331 -1.66 23.42 29.22
N THR A 332 -2.86 23.24 28.68
CA THR A 332 -3.25 21.98 28.00
C THR A 332 -2.73 21.95 26.56
N LEU A 333 -2.68 20.78 25.92
CA LEU A 333 -2.26 20.68 24.52
C LEU A 333 -3.35 21.19 23.56
N ASP A 334 -2.96 22.07 22.64
CA ASP A 334 -3.77 22.48 21.50
C ASP A 334 -3.77 21.36 20.44
N ARG A 335 -4.78 20.50 20.55
CA ARG A 335 -4.97 19.35 19.65
C ARG A 335 -5.07 19.76 18.19
N LYS A 336 -5.65 20.92 17.88
CA LYS A 336 -5.83 21.38 16.52
C LYS A 336 -4.47 21.76 15.92
N LYS A 337 -3.67 22.53 16.66
CA LYS A 337 -2.29 22.85 16.24
C LYS A 337 -1.43 21.60 16.07
N ILE A 338 -1.50 20.66 17.01
CA ILE A 338 -0.74 19.40 16.90
C ILE A 338 -1.19 18.64 15.65
N SER A 339 -2.51 18.50 15.43
CA SER A 339 -3.07 17.84 14.25
C SER A 339 -2.55 18.48 12.95
N ASP A 340 -2.60 19.81 12.85
CA ASP A 340 -2.11 20.55 11.68
C ASP A 340 -0.60 20.32 11.42
N ILE A 341 0.20 20.20 12.47
CA ILE A 341 1.64 19.91 12.37
C ILE A 341 1.87 18.48 11.88
N VAL A 342 1.24 17.49 12.51
CA VAL A 342 1.49 16.07 12.21
C VAL A 342 0.82 15.61 10.91
N PHE A 343 -0.21 16.31 10.44
CA PHE A 343 -0.82 16.04 9.14
C PHE A 343 0.09 16.41 7.98
N LYS A 344 0.93 17.45 8.15
CA LYS A 344 1.87 17.93 7.13
C LYS A 344 3.22 17.20 7.16
N ASP A 345 3.53 16.50 8.24
CA ASP A 345 4.86 15.93 8.50
C ASP A 345 4.74 14.54 9.13
N MET A 346 4.95 13.52 8.32
CA MET A 346 4.84 12.11 8.73
C MET A 346 5.87 11.72 9.80
N GLU A 347 7.06 12.32 9.82
CA GLU A 347 8.06 11.99 10.84
C GLU A 347 7.70 12.60 12.19
N LYS A 348 7.14 13.83 12.20
CA LYS A 348 6.57 14.42 13.43
C LYS A 348 5.39 13.63 13.95
N ARG A 349 4.52 13.15 13.06
CA ARG A 349 3.43 12.24 13.42
C ARG A 349 3.94 11.00 14.15
N LYS A 350 4.94 10.32 13.56
CA LYS A 350 5.55 9.14 14.17
C LYS A 350 6.16 9.42 15.55
N LYS A 351 6.77 10.60 15.74
CA LYS A 351 7.30 11.01 17.05
C LYS A 351 6.18 11.16 18.09
N LEU A 352 5.09 11.83 17.75
CA LEU A 352 3.93 11.97 18.63
C LEU A 352 3.31 10.60 18.99
N GLU A 353 3.11 9.74 18.00
CA GLU A 353 2.62 8.37 18.19
C GLU A 353 3.56 7.58 19.12
N GLY A 354 4.88 7.72 18.96
CA GLY A 354 5.88 7.11 19.83
C GLY A 354 5.83 7.58 21.29
N PHE A 355 5.41 8.82 21.56
CA PHE A 355 5.23 9.33 22.93
C PHE A 355 3.93 8.86 23.57
N THR A 356 2.88 8.69 22.77
CA THR A 356 1.52 8.46 23.25
C THR A 356 1.15 6.99 23.30
N HIS A 357 1.44 6.20 22.26
CA HIS A 357 1.00 4.81 22.16
C HIS A 357 1.43 3.94 23.35
N PRO A 358 2.70 3.97 23.83
CA PRO A 358 3.08 3.17 24.99
C PRO A 358 2.23 3.47 26.23
N ARG A 359 1.94 4.75 26.49
CA ARG A 359 1.14 5.18 27.65
C ARG A 359 -0.33 4.83 27.50
N ILE A 360 -0.86 4.87 26.28
CA ILE A 360 -2.22 4.42 25.97
C ILE A 360 -2.35 2.92 26.28
N TYR A 361 -1.38 2.11 25.85
CA TYR A 361 -1.41 0.68 26.13
C TYR A 361 -1.28 0.39 27.63
N GLU A 362 -0.37 1.04 28.35
CA GLU A 362 -0.23 0.89 29.81
C GLU A 362 -1.55 1.16 30.54
N GLU A 363 -2.24 2.24 30.19
CA GLU A 363 -3.52 2.62 30.78
C GLU A 363 -4.65 1.67 30.39
N PHE A 364 -4.67 1.20 29.13
CA PHE A 364 -5.59 0.17 28.67
C PHE A 364 -5.44 -1.13 29.47
N PHE A 365 -4.21 -1.62 29.62
CA PHE A 365 -3.93 -2.83 30.41
C PHE A 365 -4.30 -2.67 31.89
N ARG A 366 -4.06 -1.48 32.47
CA ARG A 366 -4.46 -1.18 33.84
C ARG A 366 -5.97 -1.31 34.03
N GLN A 367 -6.76 -0.66 33.17
CA GLN A 367 -8.23 -0.72 33.24
C GLN A 367 -8.75 -2.14 33.00
N LEU A 368 -8.13 -2.87 32.07
CA LEU A 368 -8.51 -4.24 31.77
C LEU A 368 -8.28 -5.16 32.98
N LYS A 369 -7.12 -5.03 33.64
CA LYS A 369 -6.80 -5.79 34.85
C LYS A 369 -7.74 -5.45 36.00
N GLU A 370 -8.08 -4.18 36.21
CA GLU A 370 -9.05 -3.76 37.23
C GLU A 370 -10.43 -4.38 37.00
N ILE A 371 -10.85 -4.51 35.74
CA ILE A 371 -12.11 -5.20 35.40
C ILE A 371 -12.01 -6.69 35.70
N GLY A 372 -10.91 -7.37 35.32
CA GLY A 372 -10.76 -8.80 35.56
C GLY A 372 -10.57 -9.18 37.03
N ASP A 373 -9.93 -8.29 37.82
CA ASP A 373 -9.82 -8.46 39.28
C ASP A 373 -11.22 -8.34 39.96
N ASP A 374 -12.16 -7.60 39.38
CA ASP A 374 -13.56 -7.45 39.82
C ASP A 374 -14.46 -8.60 39.32
N ASP A 375 -14.35 -8.94 38.04
CA ASP A 375 -15.09 -10.02 37.37
C ASP A 375 -14.19 -10.76 36.35
N PRO A 376 -13.64 -11.94 36.72
CA PRO A 376 -12.77 -12.72 35.84
C PRO A 376 -13.44 -13.26 34.57
N ALA A 377 -14.79 -13.24 34.50
CA ALA A 377 -15.58 -13.66 33.36
C ALA A 377 -16.21 -12.47 32.60
N ALA A 378 -15.74 -11.25 32.86
CA ALA A 378 -16.29 -10.04 32.27
C ALA A 378 -16.21 -10.05 30.73
N ILE A 379 -17.26 -9.54 30.11
CA ILE A 379 -17.25 -9.17 28.70
C ILE A 379 -16.84 -7.70 28.61
N VAL A 380 -15.67 -7.44 28.03
CA VAL A 380 -15.11 -6.11 27.86
C VAL A 380 -15.20 -5.68 26.40
N ILE A 381 -15.84 -4.55 26.17
CA ILE A 381 -15.94 -3.92 24.86
C ILE A 381 -15.03 -2.70 24.83
N VAL A 382 -14.05 -2.75 23.94
CA VAL A 382 -13.05 -1.69 23.79
C VAL A 382 -13.41 -0.87 22.57
N ASP A 383 -13.86 0.35 22.81
CA ASP A 383 -14.32 1.26 21.77
C ASP A 383 -13.13 1.96 21.11
N ILE A 384 -12.89 1.64 19.82
CA ILE A 384 -11.80 2.19 19.02
C ILE A 384 -12.31 2.56 17.60
N PRO A 385 -12.61 3.83 17.31
CA PRO A 385 -13.07 4.25 15.99
C PRO A 385 -12.10 3.90 14.85
N LEU A 386 -10.80 3.99 15.10
CA LEU A 386 -9.74 3.74 14.12
C LEU A 386 -9.05 2.37 14.29
N LEU A 387 -9.76 1.38 14.83
CA LEU A 387 -9.22 0.06 15.19
C LEU A 387 -8.43 -0.60 14.05
N VAL A 388 -9.02 -0.64 12.86
CA VAL A 388 -8.46 -1.30 11.67
C VAL A 388 -7.37 -0.42 11.05
N GLU A 389 -7.59 0.89 11.00
CA GLU A 389 -6.66 1.88 10.47
C GLU A 389 -5.35 1.93 11.25
N LEU A 390 -5.42 1.73 12.57
CA LEU A 390 -4.28 1.65 13.49
C LEU A 390 -3.70 0.22 13.59
N ASN A 391 -4.28 -0.74 12.87
CA ASN A 391 -3.86 -2.15 12.87
C ASN A 391 -3.86 -2.79 14.28
N LEU A 392 -4.85 -2.47 15.11
CA LEU A 392 -4.92 -2.91 16.52
C LEU A 392 -5.75 -4.19 16.74
N MET A 393 -6.28 -4.79 15.68
CA MET A 393 -7.22 -5.93 15.77
C MET A 393 -6.61 -7.13 16.52
N TYR A 394 -5.29 -7.31 16.43
CA TYR A 394 -4.57 -8.41 17.10
C TYR A 394 -4.65 -8.36 18.63
N LEU A 395 -5.06 -7.23 19.22
CA LEU A 395 -5.25 -7.09 20.67
C LEU A 395 -6.56 -7.73 21.15
N PHE A 396 -7.51 -8.01 20.27
CA PHE A 396 -8.85 -8.42 20.66
C PHE A 396 -9.10 -9.88 20.27
N GLN A 397 -9.86 -10.60 21.08
CA GLN A 397 -10.30 -11.95 20.72
C GLN A 397 -11.36 -11.90 19.63
N LYS A 398 -12.14 -10.81 19.61
CA LYS A 398 -13.24 -10.60 18.68
C LYS A 398 -13.33 -9.15 18.21
N ILE A 399 -13.78 -8.96 16.97
CA ILE A 399 -13.96 -7.66 16.35
C ILE A 399 -15.42 -7.46 15.96
N ILE A 400 -16.01 -6.38 16.48
CA ILE A 400 -17.38 -5.96 16.17
C ILE A 400 -17.31 -4.69 15.33
N VAL A 401 -17.93 -4.71 14.15
CA VAL A 401 -17.98 -3.54 13.25
C VAL A 401 -19.42 -3.04 13.16
N VAL A 402 -19.64 -1.77 13.51
CA VAL A 402 -20.90 -1.08 13.25
C VAL A 402 -20.86 -0.47 11.86
N SER A 403 -21.77 -0.90 11.01
CA SER A 403 -21.84 -0.52 9.60
C SER A 403 -23.12 0.25 9.29
N VAL A 404 -23.01 1.13 8.30
CA VAL A 404 -24.12 1.87 7.70
C VAL A 404 -23.83 2.03 6.21
N SER A 405 -24.88 2.16 5.41
CA SER A 405 -24.74 2.46 3.98
C SER A 405 -24.04 3.80 3.77
N PRO A 406 -23.26 3.98 2.68
CA PRO A 406 -22.58 5.24 2.39
C PRO A 406 -23.53 6.45 2.35
N LYS A 407 -24.77 6.24 1.89
CA LYS A 407 -25.82 7.27 1.86
C LYS A 407 -26.22 7.69 3.27
N THR A 408 -26.49 6.73 4.16
CA THR A 408 -26.83 6.99 5.56
C THR A 408 -25.66 7.64 6.29
N GLN A 409 -24.43 7.14 6.07
CA GLN A 409 -23.21 7.67 6.64
C GLN A 409 -23.04 9.16 6.35
N LYS A 410 -23.13 9.54 5.07
CA LYS A 410 -23.00 10.92 4.61
C LYS A 410 -24.06 11.82 5.19
N ARG A 411 -25.32 11.40 5.13
CA ARG A 411 -26.46 12.15 5.69
C ARG A 411 -26.29 12.41 7.19
N ARG A 412 -26.01 11.37 7.98
CA ARG A 412 -25.83 11.50 9.44
C ARG A 412 -24.63 12.39 9.79
N LEU A 413 -23.55 12.30 9.02
CA LEU A 413 -22.36 13.13 9.24
C LEU A 413 -22.66 14.61 8.98
N MET A 414 -23.34 14.93 7.88
CA MET A 414 -23.78 16.29 7.55
C MET A 414 -24.71 16.86 8.63
N GLU A 415 -25.70 16.08 9.06
CA GLU A 415 -26.66 16.48 10.11
C GLU A 415 -25.97 16.72 11.47
N ARG A 416 -25.04 15.85 11.86
CA ARG A 416 -24.35 15.91 13.16
C ARG A 416 -23.37 17.09 13.22
N ASP A 417 -22.59 17.29 12.17
CA ASP A 417 -21.46 18.24 12.18
C ASP A 417 -21.81 19.57 11.51
N GLY A 418 -22.99 19.70 10.89
CA GLY A 418 -23.43 20.91 10.20
C GLY A 418 -22.59 21.24 8.97
N ILE A 419 -22.02 20.20 8.32
CA ILE A 419 -21.11 20.34 7.18
C ILE A 419 -21.81 20.04 5.86
N ASP A 420 -21.24 20.55 4.77
CA ASP A 420 -21.75 20.29 3.42
C ASP A 420 -21.37 18.89 2.91
N GLU A 421 -21.93 18.52 1.76
CA GLU A 421 -21.73 17.22 1.15
C GLU A 421 -20.27 16.98 0.72
N ALA A 422 -19.57 18.02 0.27
CA ALA A 422 -18.20 17.93 -0.18
C ALA A 422 -17.26 17.66 1.00
N GLU A 423 -17.47 18.34 2.12
CA GLU A 423 -16.72 18.15 3.36
C GLU A 423 -16.99 16.77 3.96
N ALA A 424 -18.26 16.34 4.02
CA ALA A 424 -18.60 15.00 4.47
C ALA A 424 -17.90 13.92 3.63
N SER A 425 -17.84 14.10 2.31
CA SER A 425 -17.13 13.18 1.40
C SER A 425 -15.63 13.12 1.69
N ARG A 426 -14.99 14.27 1.96
CA ARG A 426 -13.56 14.34 2.30
C ARG A 426 -13.26 13.62 3.61
N ILE A 427 -14.09 13.81 4.63
CA ILE A 427 -13.93 13.14 5.93
C ILE A 427 -14.12 11.63 5.78
N ILE A 428 -15.15 11.19 5.06
CA ILE A 428 -15.40 9.76 4.81
C ILE A 428 -14.22 9.12 4.08
N ALA A 429 -13.67 9.79 3.07
CA ALA A 429 -12.52 9.31 2.31
C ALA A 429 -11.21 9.21 3.12
N SER A 430 -11.17 9.80 4.32
CA SER A 430 -10.01 9.67 5.23
C SER A 430 -9.99 8.36 6.04
N GLN A 431 -11.12 7.64 6.09
CA GLN A 431 -11.24 6.34 6.76
C GLN A 431 -11.21 5.19 5.76
N LEU A 432 -10.96 3.97 6.24
CA LEU A 432 -11.11 2.78 5.41
C LEU A 432 -12.57 2.63 4.94
N PRO A 433 -12.82 2.29 3.67
CA PRO A 433 -14.16 2.02 3.18
C PRO A 433 -14.87 0.96 4.05
N VAL A 434 -16.17 1.14 4.29
CA VAL A 434 -16.94 0.24 5.18
C VAL A 434 -16.78 -1.22 4.79
N LYS A 435 -16.79 -1.53 3.49
CA LYS A 435 -16.67 -2.89 2.95
C LYS A 435 -15.34 -3.54 3.30
N GLU A 436 -14.24 -2.77 3.25
CA GLU A 436 -12.92 -3.25 3.66
C GLU A 436 -12.89 -3.45 5.18
N LYS A 437 -13.46 -2.52 5.94
CA LYS A 437 -13.49 -2.57 7.40
C LYS A 437 -14.29 -3.78 7.92
N THR A 438 -15.43 -4.10 7.30
CA THR A 438 -16.23 -5.29 7.63
C THR A 438 -15.52 -6.61 7.33
N GLY A 439 -14.52 -6.61 6.44
CA GLY A 439 -13.71 -7.81 6.17
C GLY A 439 -12.87 -8.28 7.37
N PHE A 440 -12.69 -7.44 8.39
CA PHE A 440 -11.97 -7.76 9.63
C PHE A 440 -12.91 -8.14 10.78
N ALA A 441 -14.22 -8.16 10.56
CA ALA A 441 -15.21 -8.34 11.62
C ALA A 441 -15.49 -9.82 11.90
N ASP A 442 -15.61 -10.18 13.18
CA ASP A 442 -16.30 -11.41 13.61
C ASP A 442 -17.81 -11.21 13.57
N TRP A 443 -18.29 -9.99 13.90
CA TRP A 443 -19.69 -9.60 13.80
C TRP A 443 -19.85 -8.21 13.21
N VAL A 444 -20.85 -8.08 12.34
CA VAL A 444 -21.28 -6.80 11.79
C VAL A 444 -22.65 -6.45 12.36
N ILE A 445 -22.76 -5.25 12.94
CA ILE A 445 -24.04 -4.66 13.36
C ILE A 445 -24.45 -3.64 12.29
N GLU A 446 -25.54 -3.92 11.58
CA GLU A 446 -26.09 -3.02 10.59
C GLU A 446 -27.00 -2.00 11.26
N ASN A 447 -26.69 -0.71 11.11
CA ASN A 447 -27.41 0.39 11.76
C ASN A 447 -28.05 1.37 10.76
N ASP A 448 -28.43 0.86 9.57
CA ASP A 448 -29.22 1.60 8.57
C ASP A 448 -30.71 1.67 8.93
N GLY A 449 -31.20 0.64 9.64
CA GLY A 449 -32.60 0.44 9.96
C GLY A 449 -33.10 1.23 11.18
N SER A 450 -34.12 0.69 11.82
CA SER A 450 -34.70 1.26 13.03
C SER A 450 -33.83 1.02 14.26
N MET A 451 -34.04 1.81 15.32
CA MET A 451 -33.36 1.59 16.60
C MET A 451 -33.68 0.22 17.19
N GLU A 452 -34.90 -0.27 17.01
CA GLU A 452 -35.35 -1.59 17.47
C GLU A 452 -34.55 -2.71 16.78
N GLU A 453 -34.40 -2.64 15.46
CA GLU A 453 -33.60 -3.62 14.70
C GLU A 453 -32.13 -3.65 15.13
N THR A 454 -31.55 -2.48 15.43
CA THR A 454 -30.18 -2.40 15.97
C THR A 454 -30.10 -2.99 17.37
N VAL A 455 -31.09 -2.72 18.22
CA VAL A 455 -31.17 -3.27 19.59
C VAL A 455 -31.27 -4.80 19.55
N ASP A 456 -32.11 -5.36 18.68
CA ASP A 456 -32.27 -6.81 18.52
C ASP A 456 -30.98 -7.49 18.05
N GLN A 457 -30.20 -6.84 17.17
CA GLN A 457 -28.88 -7.33 16.77
C GLN A 457 -27.89 -7.30 17.94
N VAL A 458 -27.90 -6.24 18.74
CA VAL A 458 -27.01 -6.10 19.91
C VAL A 458 -27.36 -7.09 21.01
N GLU A 459 -28.64 -7.37 21.24
CA GLU A 459 -29.09 -8.37 22.23
C GLU A 459 -28.65 -9.77 21.82
N ARG A 460 -28.85 -10.15 20.55
CA ARG A 460 -28.35 -11.42 20.00
C ARG A 460 -26.82 -11.54 20.08
N LEU A 461 -26.11 -10.46 19.77
CA LEU A 461 -24.66 -10.42 19.93
C LEU A 461 -24.29 -10.65 21.40
N CYS A 462 -24.94 -9.98 22.34
CA CYS A 462 -24.65 -10.12 23.77
C CYS A 462 -24.85 -11.56 24.28
N GLU A 463 -25.91 -12.24 23.83
CA GLU A 463 -26.12 -13.66 24.14
C GLU A 463 -24.99 -14.55 23.60
N GLU A 464 -24.55 -14.31 22.37
CA GLU A 464 -23.44 -15.05 21.77
C GLU A 464 -22.12 -14.81 22.52
N LEU A 465 -21.83 -13.56 22.91
CA LEU A 465 -20.65 -13.22 23.71
C LEU A 465 -20.68 -13.94 25.07
N LYS A 466 -21.86 -13.99 25.73
CA LYS A 466 -22.05 -14.69 27.00
C LYS A 466 -21.83 -16.20 26.86
N ARG A 467 -22.27 -16.80 25.75
CA ARG A 467 -22.03 -18.23 25.48
C ARG A 467 -20.53 -18.52 25.36
N LEU A 468 -19.80 -17.68 24.62
CA LEU A 468 -18.35 -17.85 24.44
C LEU A 468 -17.56 -17.76 25.77
N THR A 469 -18.01 -16.93 26.71
CA THR A 469 -17.40 -16.84 28.05
C THR A 469 -17.77 -18.00 28.98
N THR A 470 -18.82 -18.78 28.69
CA THR A 470 -19.20 -19.95 29.52
C THR A 470 -18.66 -21.28 29.00
N GLU A 471 -18.30 -21.36 27.71
CA GLU A 471 -17.74 -22.55 27.06
C GLU A 471 -16.20 -22.61 27.09
N SER A 472 -15.54 -21.52 27.50
CA SER A 472 -14.07 -21.41 27.65
C SER A 472 -13.66 -21.72 29.09
#